data_AF-A0A1C4VEB4-F1
#
_entry.id   AF-A0A1C4VEB4-F1
#
_cell.length_a   1.000
_cell.length_b   1.000
_cell.length_c   1.000
_cell.angle_alpha   90.00
_cell.angle_beta   90.00
_cell.angle_gamma   90.00
#
_symmetry.space_group_name_H-M   'P 1'
#
loop_
_entity.id
_entity.type
_entity.pdbx_description
1 polymer ?
#
loop_
_entity_poly.entity_id
_entity_poly.type
_entity_poly.pdbx_seq_one_letter_code
_entity_poly.pdbx_strand_id
1 'polypeptide(L)'
;MTELVRTRAELAKARAALTGTVGVVMTMGALHAGHETLLRAARERADHVLVTIFVNPLQFGPNEDFDRYPRTLEADLEVCRRAGADVVFAPDRGEVYPDGEPLVRVDPGRLAADLEGLSRPGFFHGVLTVVLKLFQLTRPDLAFFGEKDYQQLTLVRRMARDFDVPVEVVGVPTVREPDGLALSSRNRYLSPAQREAALTLSAALRAGAAAADRGEPGGEVLAAVHRALGDGPPGVEVDYVALTDADLEPGPPPGPARLLIAAKVGTTRLIDNVAIRLAPPTLTRPPARERQGTPMFRTMLKSKIHRATVTQADLHYVGSVTVDEDLLDAADLLPGEQVAIVDVTNGARLETYVIPGERGSGVIGINGAAAHLVHPGDLVILISYGQFDDAEARAYRPRVVHVDAANRVVELGADPAAAAPGTAGDPVPSPLAVVG
;
A
#
# COMPACT_ATOMS: atom_id res chain seq x y z
N MET A 1 38.03 -25.59 -0.36
CA MET A 1 38.22 -25.34 -1.81
C MET A 1 36.84 -25.14 -2.39
N THR A 2 36.59 -24.05 -3.10
CA THR A 2 35.27 -23.77 -3.71
C THR A 2 35.11 -24.60 -4.99
N GLU A 3 34.09 -25.45 -5.04
CA GLU A 3 33.72 -26.25 -6.22
C GLU A 3 32.88 -25.41 -7.18
N LEU A 4 33.23 -25.42 -8.48
CA LEU A 4 32.46 -24.76 -9.53
C LEU A 4 31.66 -25.80 -10.31
N VAL A 5 30.34 -25.64 -10.34
CA VAL A 5 29.40 -26.49 -11.09
C VAL A 5 28.62 -25.65 -12.10
N ARG A 6 28.34 -26.23 -13.28
CA ARG A 6 27.69 -25.53 -14.41
C ARG A 6 26.37 -26.17 -14.83
N THR A 7 26.20 -27.46 -14.60
CA THR A 7 24.97 -28.18 -14.98
C THR A 7 24.09 -28.50 -13.80
N ARG A 8 22.80 -28.75 -14.04
CA ARG A 8 21.88 -29.25 -13.00
C ARG A 8 22.34 -30.57 -12.38
N ALA A 9 22.94 -31.46 -13.18
CA ALA A 9 23.43 -32.75 -12.72
C ALA A 9 24.63 -32.60 -11.77
N GLU A 10 25.58 -31.72 -12.11
CA GLU A 10 26.71 -31.38 -11.24
C GLU A 10 26.24 -30.71 -9.95
N LEU A 11 25.30 -29.76 -10.03
CA LEU A 11 24.71 -29.13 -8.86
C LEU A 11 24.00 -30.15 -7.96
N ALA A 12 23.21 -31.05 -8.52
CA ALA A 12 22.50 -32.07 -7.76
C ALA A 12 23.48 -32.98 -7.00
N LYS A 13 24.58 -33.37 -7.65
CA LYS A 13 25.67 -34.15 -7.04
C LYS A 13 26.36 -33.38 -5.93
N ALA A 14 26.78 -32.13 -6.17
CA ALA A 14 27.44 -31.29 -5.18
C ALA A 14 26.53 -31.05 -3.97
N ARG A 15 25.25 -30.67 -4.21
CA ARG A 15 24.27 -30.45 -3.15
C ARG A 15 24.00 -31.70 -2.32
N ALA A 16 23.98 -32.89 -2.92
CA ALA A 16 23.77 -34.16 -2.21
C ALA A 16 24.96 -34.53 -1.30
N ALA A 17 26.15 -33.99 -1.55
CA ALA A 17 27.33 -34.19 -0.71
C ALA A 17 27.37 -33.23 0.50
N LEU A 18 26.56 -32.16 0.50
CA LEU A 18 26.48 -31.20 1.61
C LEU A 18 25.55 -31.71 2.70
N THR A 19 26.04 -31.74 3.95
CA THR A 19 25.31 -32.17 5.14
C THR A 19 25.18 -31.01 6.13
N GLY A 20 24.03 -30.90 6.80
CA GLY A 20 23.76 -29.76 7.67
C GLY A 20 23.12 -28.59 6.92
N THR A 21 23.22 -27.40 7.50
CA THR A 21 22.52 -26.19 7.03
C THR A 21 23.21 -25.63 5.78
N VAL A 22 22.45 -25.46 4.70
CA VAL A 22 22.93 -24.85 3.45
C VAL A 22 22.36 -23.45 3.29
N GLY A 23 23.23 -22.45 3.31
CA GLY A 23 22.92 -21.07 2.96
C GLY A 23 23.16 -20.81 1.48
N VAL A 24 22.24 -20.13 0.79
CA VAL A 24 22.43 -19.70 -0.60
C VAL A 24 22.50 -18.19 -0.74
N VAL A 25 23.45 -17.71 -1.53
CA VAL A 25 23.51 -16.32 -2.01
C VAL A 25 23.27 -16.31 -3.52
N MET A 26 22.15 -15.74 -3.94
CA MET A 26 21.76 -15.70 -5.36
C MET A 26 22.19 -14.38 -6.00
N THR A 27 23.00 -14.44 -7.05
CA THR A 27 23.59 -13.26 -7.71
C THR A 27 23.52 -13.37 -9.23
N MET A 28 23.70 -12.22 -9.89
CA MET A 28 23.94 -12.16 -11.34
C MET A 28 25.43 -12.07 -11.71
N GLY A 29 26.35 -12.25 -10.75
CA GLY A 29 27.79 -12.02 -10.95
C GLY A 29 28.22 -10.56 -10.78
N ALA A 30 29.43 -10.24 -11.24
CA ALA A 30 30.09 -8.94 -11.02
C ALA A 30 30.10 -8.55 -9.53
N LEU A 31 30.64 -9.46 -8.73
CA LEU A 31 30.60 -9.39 -7.27
C LEU A 31 31.41 -8.21 -6.73
N HIS A 32 30.95 -7.66 -5.61
CA HIS A 32 31.52 -6.49 -4.95
C HIS A 32 31.37 -6.63 -3.43
N ALA A 33 31.86 -5.67 -2.64
CA ALA A 33 31.84 -5.73 -1.16
C ALA A 33 30.44 -5.99 -0.56
N GLY A 34 29.37 -5.47 -1.19
CA GLY A 34 27.99 -5.84 -0.84
C GLY A 34 27.71 -7.35 -0.93
N HIS A 35 28.09 -7.99 -2.03
CA HIS A 35 27.97 -9.45 -2.20
C HIS A 35 28.87 -10.23 -1.25
N GLU A 36 30.10 -9.75 -1.01
CA GLU A 36 31.00 -10.37 -0.03
C GLU A 36 30.39 -10.36 1.38
N THR A 37 29.65 -9.32 1.74
CA THR A 37 28.92 -9.24 3.01
C THR A 37 27.78 -10.26 3.09
N LEU A 38 27.05 -10.50 1.99
CA LEU A 38 26.06 -11.58 1.92
C LEU A 38 26.69 -12.96 2.16
N LEU A 39 27.84 -13.21 1.54
CA LEU A 39 28.57 -14.47 1.68
C LEU A 39 29.07 -14.69 3.11
N ARG A 40 29.58 -13.63 3.76
CA ARG A 40 30.00 -13.68 5.18
C ARG A 40 28.81 -13.95 6.11
N ALA A 41 27.69 -13.25 5.92
CA ALA A 41 26.47 -13.48 6.68
C ALA A 41 25.94 -14.91 6.49
N ALA A 42 26.02 -15.46 5.28
CA ALA A 42 25.69 -16.87 5.03
C ALA A 42 26.64 -17.82 5.76
N ARG A 43 27.94 -17.54 5.72
CA ARG A 43 28.97 -18.36 6.36
C ARG A 43 28.85 -18.40 7.89
N GLU A 44 28.37 -17.33 8.49
CA GLU A 44 28.12 -17.23 9.94
C GLU A 44 26.90 -18.03 10.41
N ARG A 45 25.93 -18.31 9.51
CA ARG A 45 24.65 -18.93 9.86
C ARG A 45 24.42 -20.32 9.27
N ALA A 46 25.26 -20.76 8.34
CA ALA A 46 25.13 -22.05 7.65
C ALA A 46 26.42 -22.87 7.74
N ASP A 47 26.30 -24.19 7.64
CA ASP A 47 27.43 -25.14 7.57
C ASP A 47 28.07 -25.16 6.17
N HIS A 48 27.29 -24.86 5.14
CA HIS A 48 27.76 -24.74 3.77
C HIS A 48 27.17 -23.50 3.08
N VAL A 49 27.98 -22.83 2.27
CA VAL A 49 27.59 -21.67 1.48
C VAL A 49 27.60 -22.01 -0.01
N LEU A 50 26.43 -21.94 -0.63
CA LEU A 50 26.23 -22.09 -2.06
C LEU A 50 26.00 -20.72 -2.69
N VAL A 51 26.62 -20.45 -3.84
CA VAL A 51 26.43 -19.21 -4.58
C VAL A 51 25.87 -19.52 -5.95
N THR A 52 24.84 -18.80 -6.39
CA THR A 52 24.42 -18.83 -7.81
C THR A 52 24.93 -17.59 -8.52
N ILE A 53 25.49 -17.78 -9.72
CA ILE A 53 25.91 -16.71 -10.62
C ILE A 53 25.17 -16.92 -11.94
N PHE A 54 24.07 -16.19 -12.13
CA PHE A 54 23.24 -16.33 -13.33
C PHE A 54 22.61 -14.99 -13.72
N VAL A 55 23.00 -14.46 -14.87
CA VAL A 55 22.35 -13.26 -15.45
C VAL A 55 21.03 -13.70 -16.08
N ASN A 56 19.94 -13.53 -15.34
CA ASN A 56 18.61 -13.97 -15.76
C ASN A 56 18.04 -13.07 -16.86
N PRO A 57 17.75 -13.55 -18.08
CA PRO A 57 17.16 -12.72 -19.13
C PRO A 57 15.73 -12.24 -18.82
N LEU A 58 14.96 -12.98 -18.01
CA LEU A 58 13.54 -12.67 -17.77
C LEU A 58 13.30 -11.39 -16.96
N GLN A 59 14.34 -10.88 -16.30
CA GLN A 59 14.28 -9.67 -15.48
C GLN A 59 14.93 -8.46 -16.17
N PHE A 60 15.10 -8.54 -17.49
CA PHE A 60 15.53 -7.42 -18.32
C PHE A 60 14.43 -7.08 -19.34
N GLY A 61 14.02 -5.81 -19.39
CA GLY A 61 13.14 -5.32 -20.44
C GLY A 61 13.83 -5.21 -21.81
N PRO A 62 13.08 -5.03 -22.92
CA PRO A 62 13.65 -4.95 -24.28
C PRO A 62 14.73 -3.88 -24.49
N ASN A 63 14.66 -2.79 -23.71
CA ASN A 63 15.59 -1.66 -23.76
C ASN A 63 16.56 -1.62 -22.57
N GLU A 64 16.57 -2.66 -21.73
CA GLU A 64 17.48 -2.76 -20.60
C GLU A 64 18.82 -3.40 -21.03
N ASP A 65 19.80 -3.39 -20.13
CA ASP A 65 21.21 -3.62 -20.45
C ASP A 65 21.66 -5.09 -20.38
N PHE A 66 20.80 -6.06 -20.72
CA PHE A 66 21.11 -7.49 -20.62
C PHE A 66 22.43 -7.88 -21.32
N ASP A 67 22.63 -7.41 -22.55
CA ASP A 67 23.84 -7.72 -23.33
C ASP A 67 25.08 -7.04 -22.75
N ARG A 68 24.91 -5.86 -22.14
CA ARG A 68 25.98 -5.05 -21.54
C ARG A 68 26.25 -5.39 -20.07
N TYR A 69 25.45 -6.28 -19.47
CA TYR A 69 25.63 -6.66 -18.08
C TYR A 69 27.00 -7.34 -17.90
N PRO A 70 27.81 -6.90 -16.93
CA PRO A 70 29.17 -7.41 -16.73
C PRO A 70 29.16 -8.91 -16.39
N ARG A 71 30.01 -9.68 -17.07
CA ARG A 71 30.20 -11.12 -16.82
C ARG A 71 31.67 -11.38 -16.51
N THR A 72 32.01 -11.48 -15.22
CA THR A 72 33.39 -11.53 -14.72
C THR A 72 33.64 -12.77 -13.86
N LEU A 73 33.25 -13.94 -14.37
CA LEU A 73 33.19 -15.19 -13.59
C LEU A 73 34.48 -15.50 -12.83
N GLU A 74 35.66 -15.35 -13.44
CA GLU A 74 36.93 -15.63 -12.75
C GLU A 74 37.18 -14.71 -11.55
N ALA A 75 36.87 -13.42 -11.67
CA ALA A 75 36.96 -12.47 -10.56
C ALA A 75 35.90 -12.77 -9.49
N ASP A 76 34.69 -13.16 -9.91
CA ASP A 76 33.61 -13.53 -9.01
C ASP A 76 33.97 -14.78 -8.18
N LEU A 77 34.61 -15.79 -8.81
CA LEU A 77 35.09 -16.98 -8.13
C LEU A 77 36.13 -16.68 -7.07
N GLU A 78 36.99 -15.68 -7.29
CA GLU A 78 37.98 -15.27 -6.29
C GLU A 78 37.32 -14.63 -5.07
N VAL A 79 36.30 -13.79 -5.28
CA VAL A 79 35.47 -13.26 -4.18
C VAL A 79 34.78 -14.38 -3.42
N CYS A 80 34.19 -15.36 -4.12
CA CYS A 80 33.55 -16.52 -3.51
C CYS A 80 34.53 -17.34 -2.66
N ARG A 81 35.74 -17.63 -3.17
CA ARG A 81 36.78 -18.37 -2.44
C ARG A 81 37.19 -17.63 -1.17
N ARG A 82 37.49 -16.34 -1.29
CA ARG A 82 37.91 -15.51 -0.15
C ARG A 82 36.83 -15.41 0.92
N ALA A 83 35.55 -15.36 0.52
CA ALA A 83 34.42 -15.28 1.44
C ALA A 83 33.98 -16.64 2.02
N GLY A 84 34.63 -17.74 1.63
CA GLY A 84 34.35 -19.07 2.18
C GLY A 84 33.17 -19.80 1.54
N ALA A 85 32.86 -19.53 0.26
CA ALA A 85 31.88 -20.31 -0.49
C ALA A 85 32.36 -21.75 -0.72
N ASP A 86 31.47 -22.71 -0.55
CA ASP A 86 31.74 -24.14 -0.77
C ASP A 86 31.47 -24.54 -2.22
N VAL A 87 30.33 -24.09 -2.77
CA VAL A 87 29.88 -24.42 -4.13
C VAL A 87 29.45 -23.15 -4.86
N VAL A 88 29.90 -22.97 -6.09
CA VAL A 88 29.43 -21.93 -7.01
C VAL A 88 28.73 -22.61 -8.18
N PHE A 89 27.43 -22.36 -8.32
CA PHE A 89 26.64 -22.76 -9.47
C PHE A 89 26.57 -21.61 -10.48
N ALA A 90 27.24 -21.78 -11.61
CA ALA A 90 27.28 -20.79 -12.70
C ALA A 90 26.74 -21.40 -14.00
N PRO A 91 25.42 -21.64 -14.10
CA PRO A 91 24.81 -22.25 -15.27
C PRO A 91 24.77 -21.31 -16.47
N ASP A 92 24.73 -21.89 -17.66
CA ASP A 92 24.30 -21.16 -18.84
C ASP A 92 22.76 -21.00 -18.88
N ARG A 93 22.27 -20.27 -19.89
CA ARG A 93 20.83 -20.06 -20.08
C ARG A 93 20.08 -21.37 -20.33
N GLY A 94 20.63 -22.31 -21.09
CA GLY A 94 19.96 -23.57 -21.43
C GLY A 94 19.80 -24.48 -20.20
N GLU A 95 20.76 -24.45 -19.28
CA GLU A 95 20.67 -25.15 -18.01
C GLU A 95 19.57 -24.59 -17.11
N VAL A 96 19.32 -23.27 -17.11
CA VAL A 96 18.16 -22.72 -16.38
C VAL A 96 16.88 -22.87 -17.21
N TYR A 97 16.92 -22.67 -18.52
CA TYR A 97 15.78 -22.53 -19.41
C TYR A 97 15.95 -23.41 -20.68
N PRO A 98 15.80 -24.75 -20.56
CA PRO A 98 16.15 -25.70 -21.63
C PRO A 98 15.29 -25.54 -22.88
N ASP A 99 14.01 -25.20 -22.70
CA ASP A 99 13.06 -24.96 -23.78
C ASP A 99 12.91 -23.46 -24.11
N GLY A 100 13.86 -22.64 -23.66
CA GLY A 100 13.79 -21.19 -23.76
C GLY A 100 12.87 -20.57 -22.71
N GLU A 101 12.20 -19.49 -23.08
CA GLU A 101 11.41 -18.69 -22.15
C GLU A 101 10.25 -19.50 -21.51
N PRO A 102 10.13 -19.54 -20.16
CA PRO A 102 9.09 -20.31 -19.50
C PRO A 102 7.67 -19.85 -19.86
N LEU A 103 6.82 -20.82 -20.19
CA LEU A 103 5.38 -20.62 -20.41
C LEU A 103 4.62 -20.33 -19.11
N VAL A 104 5.07 -20.92 -18.01
CA VAL A 104 4.53 -20.70 -16.66
C VAL A 104 5.51 -19.85 -15.86
N ARG A 105 4.98 -18.83 -15.18
CA ARG A 105 5.74 -17.88 -14.37
C ARG A 105 5.08 -17.67 -13.04
N VAL A 106 5.88 -17.19 -12.08
CA VAL A 106 5.36 -16.70 -10.81
C VAL A 106 4.75 -15.32 -11.04
N ASP A 107 3.50 -15.15 -10.61
CA ASP A 107 2.86 -13.84 -10.52
C ASP A 107 3.28 -13.18 -9.19
N PRO A 108 3.94 -12.01 -9.22
CA PRO A 108 4.35 -11.29 -8.01
C PRO A 108 3.17 -10.59 -7.29
N GLY A 109 1.97 -10.60 -7.87
CA GLY A 109 0.77 -10.00 -7.29
C GLY A 109 0.84 -8.47 -7.21
N ARG A 110 -0.08 -7.89 -6.41
CA ARG A 110 -0.28 -6.43 -6.36
C ARG A 110 0.94 -5.63 -5.90
N LEU A 111 1.82 -6.20 -5.08
CA LEU A 111 3.00 -5.51 -4.55
C LEU A 111 3.99 -5.12 -5.65
N ALA A 112 3.95 -5.80 -6.80
CA ALA A 112 4.76 -5.48 -7.98
C ALA A 112 4.06 -4.55 -8.97
N ALA A 113 2.84 -4.06 -8.67
CA ALA A 113 2.17 -3.04 -9.46
C ALA A 113 2.58 -1.60 -9.05
N ASP A 114 3.39 -1.47 -8.00
CA ASP A 114 3.85 -0.18 -7.44
C ASP A 114 5.38 -0.13 -7.35
N LEU A 115 5.93 1.03 -6.97
CA LEU A 115 7.35 1.28 -6.74
C LEU A 115 8.23 0.82 -7.93
N GLU A 116 9.21 -0.05 -7.71
CA GLU A 116 10.07 -0.56 -8.79
C GLU A 116 9.31 -1.33 -9.86
N GLY A 117 8.20 -1.97 -9.48
CA GLY A 117 7.40 -2.74 -10.41
C GLY A 117 6.65 -1.86 -11.41
N LEU A 118 6.21 -0.68 -10.96
CA LEU A 118 5.64 0.36 -11.83
C LEU A 118 6.70 0.90 -12.80
N SER A 119 7.91 1.17 -12.33
CA SER A 119 9.01 1.68 -13.15
C SER A 119 9.60 0.61 -14.10
N ARG A 120 9.44 -0.68 -13.79
CA ARG A 120 10.01 -1.81 -14.53
C ARG A 120 8.97 -2.93 -14.74
N PRO A 121 7.96 -2.73 -15.60
CA PRO A 121 6.92 -3.72 -15.85
C PRO A 121 7.50 -5.08 -16.25
N GLY A 122 7.02 -6.16 -15.64
CA GLY A 122 7.52 -7.52 -15.89
C GLY A 122 8.75 -7.93 -15.08
N PHE A 123 9.50 -6.99 -14.49
CA PHE A 123 10.75 -7.27 -13.78
C PHE A 123 10.58 -8.34 -12.69
N PHE A 124 9.60 -8.18 -11.81
CA PHE A 124 9.40 -9.09 -10.68
C PHE A 124 8.84 -10.45 -11.08
N HIS A 125 8.12 -10.58 -12.21
CA HIS A 125 7.78 -11.90 -12.74
C HIS A 125 9.05 -12.69 -13.07
N GLY A 126 10.02 -12.04 -13.73
CA GLY A 126 11.31 -12.63 -14.06
C GLY A 126 12.13 -13.01 -12.84
N VAL A 127 12.18 -12.12 -11.84
CA VAL A 127 12.90 -12.36 -10.57
C VAL A 127 12.30 -13.52 -9.78
N LEU A 128 11.00 -13.50 -9.51
CA LEU A 128 10.38 -14.56 -8.69
C LEU A 128 10.42 -15.92 -9.40
N THR A 129 10.25 -15.94 -10.73
CA THR A 129 10.34 -17.18 -11.51
C THR A 129 11.74 -17.80 -11.41
N VAL A 130 12.81 -17.01 -11.55
CA VAL A 130 14.17 -17.56 -11.46
C VAL A 130 14.53 -17.94 -10.03
N VAL A 131 14.14 -17.14 -9.03
CA VAL A 131 14.44 -17.41 -7.61
C VAL A 131 13.74 -18.70 -7.16
N LEU A 132 12.45 -18.88 -7.46
CA LEU A 132 11.74 -20.13 -7.13
C LEU A 132 12.42 -21.34 -7.78
N LYS A 133 12.78 -21.22 -9.05
CA LYS A 133 13.46 -22.29 -9.79
C LYS A 133 14.82 -22.63 -9.18
N LEU A 134 15.59 -21.63 -8.76
CA LEU A 134 16.87 -21.82 -8.10
C LEU A 134 16.69 -22.39 -6.69
N PHE A 135 15.67 -22.00 -5.91
CA PHE A 135 15.36 -22.65 -4.62
C PHE A 135 15.12 -24.15 -4.78
N GLN A 136 14.37 -24.55 -5.82
CA GLN A 136 14.12 -25.97 -6.10
C GLN A 136 15.39 -26.74 -6.48
N LEU A 137 16.33 -26.09 -7.18
CA LEU A 137 17.59 -26.71 -7.60
C LEU A 137 18.61 -26.78 -6.46
N THR A 138 18.77 -25.70 -5.69
CA THR A 138 19.79 -25.59 -4.66
C THR A 138 19.34 -26.18 -3.32
N ARG A 139 18.02 -26.28 -3.08
CA ARG A 139 17.41 -26.79 -1.83
C ARG A 139 18.11 -26.24 -0.58
N PRO A 140 18.11 -24.90 -0.40
CA PRO A 140 18.76 -24.25 0.72
C PRO A 140 17.84 -24.26 1.95
N ASP A 141 18.44 -24.17 3.13
CA ASP A 141 17.72 -23.90 4.39
C ASP A 141 17.57 -22.39 4.61
N LEU A 142 18.60 -21.62 4.22
CA LEU A 142 18.66 -20.16 4.34
C LEU A 142 18.97 -19.52 2.98
N ALA A 143 18.33 -18.40 2.65
CA ALA A 143 18.65 -17.63 1.46
C ALA A 143 18.89 -16.15 1.80
N PHE A 144 20.01 -15.61 1.36
CA PHE A 144 20.47 -14.27 1.75
C PHE A 144 20.31 -13.27 0.62
N PHE A 145 19.60 -12.18 0.88
CA PHE A 145 19.38 -11.09 -0.05
C PHE A 145 19.72 -9.75 0.60
N GLY A 146 20.29 -8.83 -0.18
CA GLY A 146 20.60 -7.48 0.29
C GLY A 146 19.34 -6.64 0.48
N GLU A 147 19.27 -5.90 1.58
CA GLU A 147 18.15 -5.02 1.90
C GLU A 147 18.06 -3.79 0.99
N LYS A 148 19.09 -3.48 0.20
CA LYS A 148 19.08 -2.38 -0.76
C LYS A 148 17.92 -2.52 -1.76
N ASP A 149 17.69 -3.73 -2.24
CA ASP A 149 16.60 -4.06 -3.16
C ASP A 149 15.39 -4.56 -2.35
N TYR A 150 14.86 -3.71 -1.45
CA TYR A 150 13.91 -4.12 -0.40
C TYR A 150 12.59 -4.68 -0.93
N GLN A 151 12.07 -4.15 -2.04
CA GLN A 151 10.86 -4.70 -2.69
C GLN A 151 11.09 -6.10 -3.24
N GLN A 152 12.27 -6.38 -3.79
CA GLN A 152 12.65 -7.74 -4.18
C GLN A 152 12.68 -8.67 -2.97
N LEU A 153 13.35 -8.27 -1.89
CA LEU A 153 13.43 -9.06 -0.66
C LEU A 153 12.03 -9.38 -0.09
N THR A 154 11.16 -8.37 -0.06
CA THR A 154 9.78 -8.51 0.44
C THR A 154 8.96 -9.45 -0.43
N LEU A 155 9.04 -9.31 -1.76
CA LEU A 155 8.37 -10.21 -2.70
C LEU A 155 8.90 -11.65 -2.62
N VAL A 156 10.21 -11.85 -2.44
CA VAL A 156 10.80 -13.19 -2.29
C VAL A 156 10.37 -13.84 -0.97
N ARG A 157 10.34 -13.08 0.13
CA ARG A 157 9.79 -13.54 1.42
C ARG A 157 8.33 -13.96 1.27
N ARG A 158 7.53 -13.14 0.59
CA ARG A 158 6.11 -13.41 0.35
C ARG A 158 5.93 -14.66 -0.50
N MET A 159 6.67 -14.79 -1.60
CA MET A 159 6.68 -15.96 -2.47
C MET A 159 7.04 -17.24 -1.70
N ALA A 160 8.09 -17.20 -0.87
CA ALA A 160 8.49 -18.36 -0.09
C ALA A 160 7.40 -18.79 0.89
N ARG A 161 6.74 -17.82 1.54
CA ARG A 161 5.61 -18.07 2.44
C ARG A 161 4.37 -18.61 1.71
N ASP A 162 3.97 -17.98 0.61
CA ASP A 162 2.70 -18.29 -0.08
C ASP A 162 2.76 -19.62 -0.84
N PHE A 163 3.96 -20.08 -1.24
CA PHE A 163 4.17 -21.39 -1.88
C PHE A 163 4.76 -22.45 -0.95
N ASP A 164 4.76 -22.21 0.36
CA ASP A 164 5.31 -23.12 1.38
C ASP A 164 6.74 -23.62 1.02
N VAL A 165 7.56 -22.73 0.45
CA VAL A 165 8.96 -23.05 0.11
C VAL A 165 9.74 -23.14 1.42
N PRO A 166 10.38 -24.28 1.74
CA PRO A 166 11.01 -24.51 3.03
C PRO A 166 12.39 -23.82 3.11
N VAL A 167 12.39 -22.49 3.06
CA VAL A 167 13.59 -21.65 3.11
C VAL A 167 13.35 -20.42 3.96
N GLU A 168 14.28 -20.11 4.87
CA GLU A 168 14.29 -18.83 5.57
C GLU A 168 14.94 -17.75 4.69
N VAL A 169 14.20 -16.71 4.34
CA VAL A 169 14.71 -15.60 3.51
C VAL A 169 15.25 -14.47 4.40
N VAL A 170 16.58 -14.42 4.50
CA VAL A 170 17.36 -13.52 5.35
C VAL A 170 17.69 -12.23 4.61
N GLY A 171 17.30 -11.10 5.20
CA GLY A 171 17.72 -9.78 4.73
C GLY A 171 19.05 -9.39 5.35
N VAL A 172 19.98 -8.89 4.54
CA VAL A 172 21.28 -8.40 5.01
C VAL A 172 21.34 -6.88 4.81
N PRO A 173 21.69 -6.10 5.84
CA PRO A 173 21.72 -4.65 5.74
C PRO A 173 22.54 -4.13 4.56
N THR A 174 22.06 -3.04 3.96
CA THR A 174 22.74 -2.37 2.85
C THR A 174 24.14 -1.93 3.26
N VAL A 175 25.15 -2.39 2.52
CA VAL A 175 26.53 -1.89 2.65
C VAL A 175 26.63 -0.54 1.97
N ARG A 176 27.26 0.41 2.65
CA ARG A 176 27.42 1.80 2.20
C ARG A 176 28.89 2.16 2.02
N GLU A 177 29.16 3.09 1.14
CA GLU A 177 30.43 3.80 1.07
C GLU A 177 30.63 4.66 2.34
N PRO A 178 31.86 5.08 2.69
CA PRO A 178 32.11 5.84 3.91
C PRO A 178 31.31 7.14 4.04
N ASP A 179 30.91 7.73 2.91
CA ASP A 179 30.09 8.94 2.84
C ASP A 179 28.57 8.66 2.89
N GLY A 180 28.17 7.39 2.95
CA GLY A 180 26.80 6.94 3.16
C GLY A 180 26.07 6.48 1.88
N LEU A 181 26.65 6.63 0.69
CA LEU A 181 26.00 6.15 -0.53
C LEU A 181 25.86 4.62 -0.49
N ALA A 182 24.67 4.11 -0.79
CA ALA A 182 24.46 2.67 -0.93
C ALA A 182 25.34 2.10 -2.05
N LEU A 183 26.09 1.03 -1.75
CA LEU A 183 26.93 0.38 -2.76
C LEU A 183 26.06 -0.23 -3.85
N SER A 184 26.42 0.04 -5.11
CA SER A 184 25.77 -0.50 -6.29
C SER A 184 26.78 -0.64 -7.42
N SER A 185 26.69 -1.73 -8.18
CA SER A 185 27.47 -1.88 -9.42
C SER A 185 27.21 -0.74 -10.41
N ARG A 186 26.05 -0.08 -10.34
CA ARG A 186 25.67 1.08 -11.17
C ARG A 186 26.36 2.39 -10.74
N ASN A 187 26.95 2.49 -9.54
CA ASN A 187 27.64 3.72 -9.10
C ASN A 187 28.81 4.09 -10.02
N ARG A 188 29.44 3.09 -10.68
CA ARG A 188 30.53 3.30 -11.64
C ARG A 188 30.15 4.10 -12.89
N TYR A 189 28.84 4.23 -13.17
CA TYR A 189 28.34 5.00 -14.31
C TYR A 189 28.20 6.49 -14.00
N LEU A 190 28.32 6.89 -12.73
CA LEU A 190 28.22 8.27 -12.30
C LEU A 190 29.53 9.01 -12.59
N SER A 191 29.45 10.17 -13.22
CA SER A 191 30.55 11.13 -13.21
C SER A 191 30.83 11.63 -11.78
N PRO A 192 31.99 12.28 -11.51
CA PRO A 192 32.27 12.82 -10.18
C PRO A 192 31.16 13.75 -9.65
N ALA A 193 30.64 14.64 -10.50
CA ALA A 193 29.56 15.56 -10.10
C ALA A 193 28.22 14.82 -9.86
N GLN A 194 27.91 13.80 -10.67
CA GLN A 194 26.74 12.95 -10.46
C GLN A 194 26.88 12.13 -9.18
N ARG A 195 28.09 11.65 -8.86
CA ARG A 195 28.35 10.88 -7.64
C ARG A 195 28.20 11.74 -6.38
N GLU A 196 28.59 13.00 -6.44
CA GLU A 196 28.33 13.98 -5.38
C GLU A 196 26.82 14.21 -5.22
N ALA A 197 26.11 14.45 -6.33
CA ALA A 197 24.65 14.63 -6.30
C ALA A 197 23.88 13.41 -5.76
N ALA A 198 24.35 12.19 -6.06
CA ALA A 198 23.75 10.95 -5.59
C ALA A 198 23.74 10.82 -4.05
N LEU A 199 24.62 11.54 -3.34
CA LEU A 199 24.63 11.52 -1.86
C LEU A 199 23.35 12.07 -1.24
N THR A 200 22.64 12.93 -1.98
CA THR A 200 21.35 13.51 -1.58
C THR A 200 20.34 12.43 -1.20
N LEU A 201 20.33 11.28 -1.88
CA LEU A 201 19.42 10.16 -1.56
C LEU A 201 19.65 9.65 -0.13
N SER A 202 20.90 9.35 0.21
CA SER A 202 21.28 8.86 1.54
C SER A 202 21.11 9.93 2.63
N ALA A 203 21.33 11.20 2.31
CA ALA A 203 21.10 12.32 3.22
C ALA A 203 19.61 12.51 3.50
N ALA A 204 18.76 12.41 2.48
CA ALA A 204 17.32 12.53 2.61
C ALA A 204 16.71 11.40 3.43
N LEU A 205 17.13 10.15 3.20
CA LEU A 205 16.73 9.02 4.03
C LEU A 205 17.14 9.20 5.50
N ARG A 206 18.36 9.71 5.76
CA ARG A 206 18.81 10.03 7.12
C ARG A 206 17.98 11.14 7.76
N ALA A 207 17.57 12.16 7.01
CA ALA A 207 16.70 13.22 7.52
C ALA A 207 15.32 12.67 7.92
N GLY A 208 14.75 11.79 7.10
CA GLY A 208 13.50 11.09 7.41
C GLY A 208 13.63 10.17 8.64
N ALA A 209 14.70 9.37 8.70
CA ALA A 209 14.96 8.51 9.87
C ALA A 209 15.13 9.32 11.16
N ALA A 210 15.88 10.43 11.12
CA ALA A 210 16.04 11.31 12.27
C ALA A 210 14.72 11.96 12.71
N ALA A 211 13.80 12.26 11.78
CA ALA A 211 12.46 12.73 12.10
C ALA A 211 11.64 11.63 12.80
N ALA A 212 11.70 10.40 12.31
CA ALA A 212 11.05 9.26 12.95
C ALA A 212 11.59 8.99 14.37
N ASP A 213 12.90 9.09 14.56
CA ASP A 213 13.55 8.93 15.87
C ASP A 213 13.12 10.00 16.89
N ARG A 214 12.71 11.18 16.42
CA ARG A 214 12.10 12.24 17.26
C ARG A 214 10.62 12.00 17.56
N GLY A 215 10.02 10.94 17.02
CA GLY A 215 8.60 10.63 17.17
C GLY A 215 7.68 11.42 16.25
N GLU A 216 8.22 12.01 15.18
CA GLU A 216 7.41 12.76 14.22
C GLU A 216 6.46 11.82 13.44
N PRO A 217 5.24 12.29 13.09
CA PRO A 217 4.31 11.49 12.31
C PRO A 217 4.83 11.29 10.87
N GLY A 218 4.30 10.26 10.18
CA GLY A 218 4.77 9.88 8.83
C GLY A 218 4.75 11.02 7.80
N GLY A 219 3.81 11.96 7.90
CA GLY A 219 3.78 13.14 7.03
C GLY A 219 4.98 14.07 7.23
N GLU A 220 5.42 14.28 8.47
CA GLU A 220 6.60 15.09 8.80
C GLU A 220 7.90 14.35 8.46
N VAL A 221 7.91 13.02 8.59
CA VAL A 221 9.00 12.17 8.10
C VAL A 221 9.19 12.36 6.59
N LEU A 222 8.11 12.26 5.80
CA LEU A 222 8.16 12.49 4.35
C LEU A 222 8.56 13.94 4.01
N ALA A 223 8.03 14.93 4.74
CA ALA A 223 8.40 16.33 4.54
C ALA A 223 9.90 16.58 4.78
N ALA A 224 10.51 15.94 5.78
CA ALA A 224 11.95 16.02 6.04
C ALA A 224 12.77 15.44 4.88
N VAL A 225 12.31 14.33 4.28
CA VAL A 225 12.95 13.72 3.11
C VAL A 225 12.87 14.66 1.90
N HIS A 226 11.69 15.18 1.58
CA HIS A 226 11.50 16.08 0.45
C HIS A 226 12.30 17.38 0.59
N ARG A 227 12.40 17.94 1.81
CA ARG A 227 13.23 19.12 2.07
C ARG A 227 14.71 18.83 1.80
N ALA A 228 15.23 17.73 2.33
CA ALA A 228 16.62 17.33 2.11
C ALA A 228 16.92 17.02 0.62
N LEU A 229 15.94 16.53 -0.15
CA LEU A 229 16.07 16.39 -1.60
C LEU A 229 16.12 17.74 -2.33
N GLY A 230 15.29 18.70 -1.92
CA GLY A 230 15.24 20.04 -2.51
C GLY A 230 16.47 20.91 -2.17
N ASP A 231 17.07 20.71 -1.00
CA ASP A 231 18.28 21.41 -0.55
C ASP A 231 19.57 20.83 -1.17
N GLY A 232 19.48 19.66 -1.83
CA GLY A 232 20.60 19.00 -2.47
C GLY A 232 21.09 19.73 -3.74
N PRO A 233 22.30 19.41 -4.23
CA PRO A 233 22.77 19.91 -5.52
C PRO A 233 21.82 19.49 -6.67
N PRO A 234 21.70 20.31 -7.72
CA PRO A 234 20.86 19.97 -8.87
C PRO A 234 21.38 18.71 -9.57
N GLY A 235 20.48 17.97 -10.22
CA GLY A 235 20.82 16.79 -11.02
C GLY A 235 20.26 15.46 -10.51
N VAL A 236 19.50 15.48 -9.40
CA VAL A 236 18.70 14.35 -8.93
C VAL A 236 17.25 14.53 -9.38
N GLU A 237 16.76 13.62 -10.21
CA GLU A 237 15.36 13.54 -10.63
C GLU A 237 14.69 12.41 -9.84
N VAL A 238 13.86 12.76 -8.86
CA VAL A 238 13.18 11.80 -7.99
C VAL A 238 12.12 11.05 -8.79
N ASP A 239 12.17 9.72 -8.77
CA ASP A 239 11.15 8.83 -9.34
C ASP A 239 10.03 8.62 -8.31
N TYR A 240 10.39 8.17 -7.12
CA TYR A 240 9.48 8.11 -5.98
C TYR A 240 10.20 8.29 -4.65
N VAL A 241 9.44 8.77 -3.66
CA VAL A 241 9.70 8.62 -2.23
C VAL A 241 8.47 7.95 -1.65
N ALA A 242 8.64 6.86 -0.93
CA ALA A 242 7.55 6.10 -0.36
C ALA A 242 7.81 5.80 1.12
N LEU A 243 6.78 5.96 1.94
CA LEU A 243 6.74 5.50 3.31
C LEU A 243 5.68 4.41 3.43
N THR A 244 6.12 3.22 3.79
CA THR A 244 5.32 1.99 3.84
C THR A 244 5.53 1.29 5.17
N ASP A 245 4.73 0.26 5.46
CA ASP A 245 5.08 -0.66 6.56
C ASP A 245 6.32 -1.52 6.21
N ALA A 246 6.70 -2.44 7.10
CA ALA A 246 7.85 -3.32 6.85
C ALA A 246 7.63 -4.33 5.71
N ASP A 247 6.38 -4.61 5.36
CA ASP A 247 5.96 -5.56 4.32
C ASP A 247 5.51 -4.85 3.02
N LEU A 248 5.76 -3.55 2.91
CA LEU A 248 5.44 -2.67 1.78
C LEU A 248 3.94 -2.47 1.49
N GLU A 249 3.07 -2.70 2.46
CA GLU A 249 1.66 -2.34 2.32
C GLU A 249 1.46 -0.82 2.47
N PRO A 250 0.44 -0.23 1.80
CA PRO A 250 0.19 1.21 1.84
C PRO A 250 -0.26 1.72 3.21
N GLY A 251 0.17 2.96 3.53
CA GLY A 251 -0.21 3.69 4.75
C GLY A 251 0.67 3.28 5.94
N PRO A 252 1.24 4.22 6.71
CA PRO A 252 2.09 3.83 7.82
C PRO A 252 1.25 3.33 9.00
N PRO A 253 1.29 2.03 9.38
CA PRO A 253 0.88 1.62 10.70
C PRO A 253 1.91 2.10 11.72
N PRO A 254 1.54 2.25 13.00
CA PRO A 254 2.52 2.45 14.03
C PRO A 254 3.45 1.24 14.14
N GLY A 255 4.73 1.48 14.40
CA GLY A 255 5.74 0.42 14.52
C GLY A 255 6.73 0.39 13.36
N PRO A 256 7.28 -0.80 13.02
CA PRO A 256 8.27 -0.95 11.96
C PRO A 256 7.73 -0.47 10.61
N ALA A 257 8.50 0.39 9.95
CA ALA A 257 8.16 0.97 8.66
C ALA A 257 9.41 1.04 7.77
N ARG A 258 9.18 1.26 6.48
CA ARG A 258 10.25 1.41 5.49
C ARG A 258 10.08 2.72 4.73
N LEU A 259 11.14 3.51 4.73
CA LEU A 259 11.28 4.67 3.86
C LEU A 259 12.12 4.28 2.66
N LEU A 260 11.57 4.42 1.46
CA LEU A 260 12.19 4.05 0.19
C LEU A 260 12.32 5.25 -0.72
N ILE A 261 13.39 5.27 -1.52
CA ILE A 261 13.61 6.27 -2.54
C ILE A 261 14.17 5.65 -3.81
N ALA A 262 13.68 6.11 -4.95
CA ALA A 262 14.33 5.92 -6.23
C ALA A 262 14.49 7.26 -6.95
N ALA A 263 15.62 7.46 -7.60
CA ALA A 263 15.89 8.67 -8.36
C ALA A 263 16.87 8.40 -9.52
N LYS A 264 16.78 9.21 -10.57
CA LYS A 264 17.78 9.26 -11.65
C LYS A 264 18.80 10.34 -11.36
N VAL A 265 20.07 10.01 -11.57
CA VAL A 265 21.19 10.96 -11.55
C VAL A 265 21.92 10.85 -12.88
N GLY A 266 21.74 11.86 -13.74
CA GLY A 266 22.02 11.72 -15.17
C GLY A 266 21.14 10.63 -15.78
N THR A 267 21.77 9.61 -16.39
CA THR A 267 21.05 8.44 -16.95
C THR A 267 20.98 7.25 -16.00
N THR A 268 21.62 7.34 -14.83
CA THR A 268 21.71 6.21 -13.89
C THR A 268 20.57 6.27 -12.88
N ARG A 269 19.72 5.25 -12.86
CA ARG A 269 18.66 5.09 -11.84
C ARG A 269 19.21 4.38 -10.60
N LEU A 270 19.13 5.06 -9.47
CA LEU A 270 19.57 4.62 -8.15
C LEU A 270 18.36 4.34 -7.26
N ILE A 271 18.53 3.41 -6.33
CA ILE A 271 17.55 3.09 -5.29
C ILE A 271 18.25 3.03 -3.94
N ASP A 272 17.54 3.43 -2.90
CA ASP A 272 17.99 3.29 -1.52
C ASP A 272 16.77 3.20 -0.59
N ASN A 273 16.97 2.72 0.62
CA ASN A 273 15.92 2.64 1.64
C ASN A 273 16.52 2.56 3.05
N VAL A 274 15.69 2.82 4.06
CA VAL A 274 16.05 2.69 5.47
C VAL A 274 14.86 2.16 6.29
N ALA A 275 15.14 1.25 7.23
CA ALA A 275 14.19 0.90 8.28
C ALA A 275 14.02 2.07 9.23
N ILE A 276 12.77 2.39 9.54
CA ILE A 276 12.43 3.34 10.59
C ILE A 276 11.38 2.72 11.52
N ARG A 277 11.15 3.36 12.65
CA ARG A 277 10.01 3.04 13.51
C ARG A 277 9.16 4.29 13.65
N LEU A 278 7.89 4.19 13.27
CA LEU A 278 6.94 5.26 13.48
C LEU A 278 6.27 5.11 14.85
N ALA A 279 6.18 6.21 15.57
CA ALA A 279 5.45 6.24 16.83
C ALA A 279 3.97 5.87 16.60
N PRO A 280 3.30 5.27 17.60
CA PRO A 280 1.84 5.25 17.66
C PRO A 280 1.30 6.63 17.33
N PRO A 281 0.25 6.76 16.49
CA PRO A 281 -0.41 8.05 16.34
C PRO A 281 -0.79 8.52 17.74
N THR A 282 -0.19 9.61 18.17
CA THR A 282 -0.47 10.16 19.48
C THR A 282 -1.95 10.57 19.44
N LEU A 283 -2.81 9.84 20.16
CA LEU A 283 -4.15 10.30 20.52
C LEU A 283 -4.04 11.46 21.52
N THR A 284 -3.11 12.39 21.31
CA THR A 284 -3.16 13.68 21.95
C THR A 284 -4.29 14.42 21.28
N ARG A 285 -5.40 14.56 22.02
CA ARG A 285 -6.34 15.67 21.82
C ARG A 285 -5.47 16.89 21.53
N PRO A 286 -5.54 17.51 20.33
CA PRO A 286 -4.68 18.65 20.04
C PRO A 286 -4.84 19.65 21.19
N PRO A 287 -3.74 20.25 21.68
CA PRO A 287 -3.89 21.36 22.62
C PRO A 287 -4.86 22.34 21.97
N ALA A 288 -5.84 22.81 22.74
CA ALA A 288 -6.82 23.76 22.26
C ALA A 288 -6.04 24.95 21.67
N ARG A 289 -5.84 24.96 20.36
CA ARG A 289 -5.43 26.18 19.67
C ARG A 289 -6.63 27.07 19.86
N GLU A 290 -6.49 28.09 20.69
CA GLU A 290 -7.26 29.32 20.54
C GLU A 290 -7.01 29.82 19.12
N ARG A 291 -7.77 29.28 18.15
CA ARG A 291 -7.93 29.89 16.84
C ARG A 291 -8.80 31.11 17.09
N GLN A 292 -8.18 32.20 17.53
CA GLN A 292 -8.84 33.49 17.53
C GLN A 292 -9.24 33.81 16.08
N GLY A 293 -10.54 33.83 15.82
CA GLY A 293 -11.13 34.57 14.69
C GLY A 293 -11.60 33.78 13.46
N THR A 294 -11.48 32.45 13.39
CA THR A 294 -12.12 31.69 12.27
C THR A 294 -13.32 30.92 12.80
N PRO A 295 -14.56 31.21 12.36
CA PRO A 295 -15.72 30.41 12.73
C PRO A 295 -15.52 28.96 12.25
N MET A 296 -15.62 28.02 13.18
CA MET A 296 -15.55 26.59 12.88
C MET A 296 -16.98 26.11 12.58
N PHE A 297 -17.19 25.60 11.37
CA PHE A 297 -18.45 24.98 10.98
C PHE A 297 -18.38 23.45 11.12
N ARG A 298 -19.50 22.84 11.49
CA ARG A 298 -19.69 21.39 11.60
C ARG A 298 -20.86 20.97 10.72
N THR A 299 -20.69 19.90 9.96
CA THR A 299 -21.80 19.21 9.30
C THR A 299 -22.58 18.42 10.36
N MET A 300 -23.82 18.83 10.65
CA MET A 300 -24.68 18.17 11.62
C MET A 300 -25.91 17.59 10.93
N LEU A 301 -26.48 16.52 11.50
CA LEU A 301 -27.83 16.07 11.13
C LEU A 301 -28.81 17.23 11.40
N LYS A 302 -29.41 17.77 10.34
CA LYS A 302 -30.43 18.83 10.44
C LYS A 302 -31.79 18.18 10.68
N SER A 303 -32.18 17.28 9.79
CA SER A 303 -33.46 16.59 9.89
C SER A 303 -33.46 15.25 9.18
N LYS A 304 -34.45 14.41 9.51
CA LYS A 304 -34.72 13.17 8.79
C LYS A 304 -36.21 12.85 8.74
N ILE A 305 -36.65 12.24 7.64
CA ILE A 305 -37.92 11.52 7.53
C ILE A 305 -37.59 10.04 7.64
N HIS A 306 -38.06 9.40 8.70
CA HIS A 306 -37.65 8.06 9.09
C HIS A 306 -38.62 7.00 8.57
N ARG A 307 -38.10 6.08 7.75
CA ARG A 307 -38.79 4.88 7.22
C ARG A 307 -40.05 5.20 6.39
N ALA A 308 -39.96 6.23 5.56
CA ALA A 308 -40.98 6.53 4.57
C ALA A 308 -41.05 5.43 3.49
N THR A 309 -42.25 5.13 2.99
CA THR A 309 -42.50 4.19 1.90
C THR A 309 -42.37 4.90 0.56
N VAL A 310 -41.52 4.42 -0.35
CA VAL A 310 -41.42 4.93 -1.72
C VAL A 310 -42.75 4.68 -2.43
N THR A 311 -43.42 5.73 -2.89
CA THR A 311 -44.73 5.61 -3.55
C THR A 311 -44.60 5.43 -5.06
N GLN A 312 -43.53 5.96 -5.65
CA GLN A 312 -43.26 5.88 -7.08
C GLN A 312 -41.77 5.99 -7.40
N ALA A 313 -41.36 5.41 -8.53
CA ALA A 313 -40.01 5.52 -9.07
C ALA A 313 -40.10 5.75 -10.59
N ASP A 314 -39.67 6.91 -11.08
CA ASP A 314 -39.83 7.31 -12.50
C ASP A 314 -38.47 7.58 -13.16
N LEU A 315 -38.12 6.74 -14.12
CA LEU A 315 -36.87 6.82 -14.89
C LEU A 315 -36.85 7.95 -15.93
N HIS A 316 -38.01 8.44 -16.35
CA HIS A 316 -38.14 9.41 -17.44
C HIS A 316 -38.31 10.85 -16.95
N TYR A 317 -38.13 11.09 -15.65
CA TYR A 317 -38.22 12.40 -15.02
C TYR A 317 -36.84 12.95 -14.59
N VAL A 318 -36.72 14.27 -14.44
CA VAL A 318 -35.45 14.94 -14.06
C VAL A 318 -35.05 14.54 -12.63
N GLY A 319 -33.84 14.01 -12.48
CA GLY A 319 -33.36 13.38 -11.23
C GLY A 319 -33.47 14.27 -9.99
N SER A 320 -34.24 13.80 -9.01
CA SER A 320 -34.65 14.47 -7.77
C SER A 320 -35.46 13.51 -6.89
N VAL A 321 -35.79 13.90 -5.65
CA VAL A 321 -36.84 13.25 -4.87
C VAL A 321 -38.05 14.17 -4.71
N THR A 322 -39.23 13.69 -5.11
CA THR A 322 -40.51 14.35 -4.86
C THR A 322 -41.02 13.95 -3.48
N VAL A 323 -41.29 14.92 -2.62
CA VAL A 323 -41.74 14.69 -1.24
C VAL A 323 -42.99 15.51 -0.96
N ASP A 324 -43.98 14.90 -0.33
CA ASP A 324 -45.18 15.60 0.17
C ASP A 324 -44.80 16.86 0.96
N GLU A 325 -45.40 18.00 0.59
CA GLU A 325 -45.15 19.29 1.23
C GLU A 325 -45.42 19.32 2.76
N ASP A 326 -46.37 18.53 3.28
CA ASP A 326 -46.60 18.42 4.72
C ASP A 326 -45.43 17.71 5.42
N LEU A 327 -44.75 16.77 4.74
CA LEU A 327 -43.53 16.13 5.23
C LEU A 327 -42.32 17.06 5.13
N LEU A 328 -42.27 17.92 4.11
CA LEU A 328 -41.24 18.96 4.00
C LEU A 328 -41.34 19.94 5.17
N ASP A 329 -42.54 20.43 5.48
CA ASP A 329 -42.77 21.34 6.61
C ASP A 329 -42.42 20.67 7.95
N ALA A 330 -42.82 19.40 8.12
CA ALA A 330 -42.52 18.63 9.33
C ALA A 330 -41.00 18.44 9.52
N ALA A 331 -40.28 18.11 8.44
CA ALA A 331 -38.84 17.87 8.46
C ALA A 331 -37.99 19.14 8.32
N ASP A 332 -38.60 20.33 8.17
CA ASP A 332 -37.88 21.57 7.87
C ASP A 332 -36.97 21.41 6.64
N LEU A 333 -37.51 20.86 5.55
CA LEU A 333 -36.81 20.68 4.28
C LEU A 333 -37.30 21.70 3.26
N LEU A 334 -36.36 22.37 2.58
CA LEU A 334 -36.70 23.31 1.51
C LEU A 334 -36.68 22.63 0.13
N PRO A 335 -37.51 23.07 -0.83
CA PRO A 335 -37.32 22.75 -2.24
C PRO A 335 -35.88 23.07 -2.70
N GLY A 336 -35.21 22.10 -3.34
CA GLY A 336 -33.82 22.19 -3.76
C GLY A 336 -32.79 21.84 -2.68
N GLU A 337 -33.22 21.56 -1.44
CA GLU A 337 -32.31 21.14 -0.38
C GLU A 337 -31.74 19.74 -0.65
N GLN A 338 -30.44 19.57 -0.44
CA GLN A 338 -29.77 18.27 -0.62
C GLN A 338 -30.21 17.31 0.48
N VAL A 339 -30.52 16.08 0.08
CA VAL A 339 -30.83 14.98 0.99
C VAL A 339 -30.05 13.73 0.59
N ALA A 340 -29.59 13.01 1.62
CA ALA A 340 -29.15 11.63 1.49
C ALA A 340 -30.36 10.71 1.69
N ILE A 341 -30.52 9.73 0.81
CA ILE A 341 -31.57 8.72 0.87
C ILE A 341 -30.89 7.38 1.11
N VAL A 342 -31.28 6.70 2.19
CA VAL A 342 -30.84 5.35 2.50
C VAL A 342 -32.02 4.40 2.44
N ASP A 343 -31.93 3.41 1.57
CA ASP A 343 -32.93 2.38 1.40
C ASP A 343 -32.69 1.26 2.42
N VAL A 344 -33.63 1.12 3.35
CA VAL A 344 -33.56 0.14 4.42
C VAL A 344 -33.88 -1.26 3.91
N THR A 345 -34.58 -1.38 2.79
CA THR A 345 -35.04 -2.64 2.21
C THR A 345 -33.93 -3.33 1.44
N ASN A 346 -33.22 -2.58 0.58
CA ASN A 346 -32.22 -3.14 -0.33
C ASN A 346 -30.77 -2.68 -0.03
N GLY A 347 -30.58 -1.71 0.87
CA GLY A 347 -29.27 -1.22 1.30
C GLY A 347 -28.64 -0.14 0.40
N ALA A 348 -29.34 0.30 -0.65
CA ALA A 348 -28.87 1.37 -1.53
C ALA A 348 -28.73 2.70 -0.78
N ARG A 349 -27.76 3.52 -1.22
CA ARG A 349 -27.53 4.87 -0.69
C ARG A 349 -27.32 5.82 -1.85
N LEU A 350 -28.02 6.94 -1.85
CA LEU A 350 -27.90 7.96 -2.89
C LEU A 350 -28.08 9.36 -2.32
N GLU A 351 -27.59 10.35 -3.04
CA GLU A 351 -27.77 11.76 -2.72
C GLU A 351 -28.49 12.46 -3.86
N THR A 352 -29.45 13.33 -3.52
CA THR A 352 -30.21 14.11 -4.49
C THR A 352 -30.75 15.37 -3.81
N TYR A 353 -31.66 16.09 -4.47
CA TYR A 353 -32.32 17.26 -3.91
C TYR A 353 -33.85 17.11 -3.94
N VAL A 354 -34.51 17.82 -3.04
CA VAL A 354 -35.96 17.77 -2.83
C VAL A 354 -36.73 18.59 -3.88
N ILE A 355 -37.87 18.07 -4.33
CA ILE A 355 -38.91 18.80 -5.07
C ILE A 355 -40.25 18.62 -4.34
N PRO A 356 -41.08 19.67 -4.21
CA PRO A 356 -42.38 19.57 -3.55
C PRO A 356 -43.35 18.71 -4.35
N GLY A 357 -44.04 17.82 -3.64
CA GLY A 357 -45.22 17.08 -4.11
C GLY A 357 -46.51 17.65 -3.53
N GLU A 358 -47.65 17.16 -4.00
CA GLU A 358 -48.97 17.61 -3.53
C GLU A 358 -49.15 17.34 -2.02
N ARG A 359 -49.67 18.33 -1.29
CA ARG A 359 -49.93 18.22 0.16
C ARG A 359 -50.90 17.11 0.50
N GLY A 360 -50.57 16.33 1.52
CA GLY A 360 -51.40 15.24 2.03
C GLY A 360 -51.50 14.02 1.10
N SER A 361 -50.71 13.98 0.02
CA SER A 361 -50.62 12.85 -0.91
C SER A 361 -49.82 11.66 -0.36
N GLY A 362 -48.93 11.91 0.61
CA GLY A 362 -47.95 10.95 1.11
C GLY A 362 -46.86 10.62 0.10
N VAL A 363 -46.68 11.40 -0.96
CA VAL A 363 -45.74 11.06 -2.04
C VAL A 363 -44.29 11.05 -1.56
N ILE A 364 -43.58 9.98 -1.92
CA ILE A 364 -42.13 9.84 -1.86
C ILE A 364 -41.70 9.22 -3.19
N GLY A 365 -41.45 10.10 -4.16
CA GLY A 365 -41.16 9.75 -5.54
C GLY A 365 -39.69 9.89 -5.88
N ILE A 366 -39.03 8.82 -6.29
CA ILE A 366 -37.60 8.85 -6.65
C ILE A 366 -37.47 8.92 -8.17
N ASN A 367 -36.85 9.98 -8.66
CA ASN A 367 -36.89 10.32 -10.08
C ASN A 367 -35.52 10.16 -10.77
N GLY A 368 -35.53 9.96 -12.08
CA GLY A 368 -34.36 9.91 -12.95
C GLY A 368 -33.49 8.68 -12.69
N ALA A 369 -32.17 8.82 -12.86
CA ALA A 369 -31.22 7.71 -12.71
C ALA A 369 -31.28 7.04 -11.32
N ALA A 370 -31.69 7.77 -10.28
CA ALA A 370 -31.84 7.25 -8.92
C ALA A 370 -32.96 6.20 -8.81
N ALA A 371 -33.95 6.21 -9.71
CA ALA A 371 -35.04 5.23 -9.75
C ALA A 371 -34.55 3.80 -10.10
N HIS A 372 -33.31 3.62 -10.57
CA HIS A 372 -32.71 2.29 -10.72
C HIS A 372 -32.32 1.64 -9.39
N LEU A 373 -32.20 2.42 -8.32
CA LEU A 373 -31.64 1.99 -7.03
C LEU A 373 -32.71 1.72 -5.96
N VAL A 374 -33.98 1.99 -6.28
CA VAL A 374 -35.12 1.93 -5.36
C VAL A 374 -36.37 1.47 -6.10
N HIS A 375 -37.31 0.89 -5.39
CA HIS A 375 -38.57 0.41 -5.94
C HIS A 375 -39.78 0.93 -5.16
N PRO A 376 -40.94 1.15 -5.80
CA PRO A 376 -42.19 1.43 -5.07
C PRO A 376 -42.47 0.35 -4.03
N GLY A 377 -42.72 0.76 -2.79
CA GLY A 377 -42.88 -0.10 -1.62
C GLY A 377 -41.64 -0.20 -0.72
N ASP A 378 -40.45 0.19 -1.19
CA ASP A 378 -39.24 0.21 -0.37
C ASP A 378 -39.37 1.21 0.79
N LEU A 379 -38.83 0.85 1.95
CA LEU A 379 -38.69 1.74 3.09
C LEU A 379 -37.37 2.51 3.03
N VAL A 380 -37.45 3.83 3.00
CA VAL A 380 -36.31 4.74 2.90
C VAL A 380 -36.23 5.68 4.09
N ILE A 381 -35.03 6.18 4.39
CA ILE A 381 -34.82 7.31 5.31
C ILE A 381 -34.21 8.45 4.49
N LEU A 382 -34.89 9.59 4.47
CA LEU A 382 -34.38 10.83 3.87
C LEU A 382 -33.71 11.64 4.97
N ILE A 383 -32.48 12.12 4.73
CA ILE A 383 -31.63 12.78 5.73
C ILE A 383 -31.09 14.08 5.13
N SER A 384 -31.32 15.21 5.81
CA SER A 384 -30.65 16.47 5.50
C SER A 384 -29.55 16.78 6.51
N TYR A 385 -28.43 17.28 6.01
CA TYR A 385 -27.32 17.77 6.81
C TYR A 385 -27.16 19.28 6.64
N GLY A 386 -26.93 19.99 7.74
CA GLY A 386 -26.66 21.42 7.75
C GLY A 386 -25.25 21.75 8.21
N GLN A 387 -24.73 22.90 7.80
CA GLN A 387 -23.51 23.49 8.37
C GLN A 387 -23.92 24.39 9.54
N PHE A 388 -23.38 24.12 10.73
CA PHE A 388 -23.65 24.88 11.94
C PHE A 388 -22.33 25.40 12.51
N ASP A 389 -22.31 26.59 13.08
CA ASP A 389 -21.14 27.00 13.86
C ASP A 389 -21.01 26.15 15.15
N ASP A 390 -19.86 26.21 15.84
CA ASP A 390 -19.64 25.36 17.03
C ASP A 390 -20.64 25.60 18.17
N ALA A 391 -21.17 26.83 18.31
CA ALA A 391 -22.14 27.16 19.35
C ALA A 391 -23.52 26.61 18.98
N GLU A 392 -23.95 26.85 17.75
CA GLU A 392 -25.19 26.31 17.18
C GLU A 392 -25.18 24.78 17.20
N ALA A 393 -24.11 24.15 16.74
CA ALA A 393 -23.99 22.69 16.65
C ALA A 393 -24.18 21.98 18.00
N ARG A 394 -23.73 22.60 19.11
CA ARG A 394 -23.86 22.04 20.46
C ARG A 394 -25.28 22.16 21.02
N ALA A 395 -25.98 23.22 20.65
CA ALA A 395 -27.34 23.49 21.10
C ALA A 395 -28.39 22.83 20.19
N TYR A 396 -28.05 22.58 18.93
CA TYR A 396 -28.99 22.12 17.92
C TYR A 396 -29.64 20.78 18.29
N ARG A 397 -30.91 20.64 17.92
CA ARG A 397 -31.71 19.43 18.07
C ARG A 397 -32.30 19.12 16.70
N PRO A 398 -31.99 17.96 16.10
CA PRO A 398 -32.47 17.63 14.77
C PRO A 398 -33.98 17.43 14.76
N ARG A 399 -34.62 17.65 13.62
CA ARG A 399 -36.03 17.25 13.44
C ARG A 399 -36.11 15.82 12.94
N VAL A 400 -36.77 14.96 13.71
CA VAL A 400 -37.00 13.57 13.35
C VAL A 400 -38.48 13.37 13.10
N VAL A 401 -38.85 13.09 11.86
CA VAL A 401 -40.24 12.82 11.46
C VAL A 401 -40.42 11.32 11.31
N HIS A 402 -41.26 10.72 12.13
CA HIS A 402 -41.71 9.34 11.97
C HIS A 402 -43.02 9.33 11.20
N VAL A 403 -43.13 8.41 10.24
CA VAL A 403 -44.32 8.27 9.40
C VAL A 403 -44.89 6.84 9.46
N ASP A 404 -46.18 6.70 9.14
CA ASP A 404 -46.81 5.40 8.90
C ASP A 404 -46.57 4.89 7.47
N ALA A 405 -47.14 3.72 7.13
CA ALA A 405 -47.02 3.12 5.80
C ALA A 405 -47.68 3.92 4.66
N ALA A 406 -48.52 4.90 4.99
CA ALA A 406 -49.11 5.85 4.05
C ALA A 406 -48.35 7.20 4.05
N ASN A 407 -47.15 7.22 4.65
CA ASN A 407 -46.30 8.40 4.83
C ASN A 407 -46.95 9.55 5.60
N ARG A 408 -47.93 9.26 6.47
CA ARG A 408 -48.51 10.28 7.36
C ARG A 408 -47.68 10.40 8.63
N VAL A 409 -47.45 11.62 9.10
CA VAL A 409 -46.70 11.87 10.34
C VAL A 409 -47.40 11.21 11.52
N VAL A 410 -46.68 10.34 12.23
CA VAL A 410 -47.15 9.69 13.47
C VAL A 410 -46.49 10.29 14.71
N GLU A 411 -45.23 10.74 14.59
CA GLU A 411 -44.47 11.29 15.71
C GLU A 411 -43.41 12.28 15.20
N LEU A 412 -43.23 13.37 15.96
CA LEU A 412 -42.15 14.34 15.78
C LEU A 412 -41.24 14.29 17.00
N GLY A 413 -39.95 14.05 16.77
CA GLY A 413 -38.96 13.92 17.82
C GLY A 413 -37.66 14.66 17.50
N ALA A 414 -36.73 14.59 18.46
CA ALA A 414 -35.38 15.12 18.30
C ALA A 414 -34.27 14.09 18.54
N ASP A 415 -34.63 12.87 18.94
CA ASP A 415 -33.68 11.78 19.14
C ASP A 415 -33.48 11.02 17.81
N PRO A 416 -32.28 11.10 17.19
CA PRO A 416 -32.00 10.39 15.96
C PRO A 416 -31.92 8.87 16.14
N ALA A 417 -31.86 8.35 17.37
CA ALA A 417 -31.87 6.92 17.68
C ALA A 417 -33.25 6.38 18.07
N ALA A 418 -34.28 7.23 18.19
CA ALA A 418 -35.63 6.78 18.51
C ALA A 418 -36.18 5.84 17.43
N ALA A 419 -36.80 4.75 17.87
CA ALA A 419 -37.44 3.76 17.00
C ALA A 419 -38.85 4.22 16.62
N ALA A 420 -39.28 3.95 15.39
CA ALA A 420 -40.65 4.25 14.98
C ALA A 420 -41.67 3.36 15.73
N PRO A 421 -42.84 3.90 16.13
CA PRO A 421 -43.91 3.10 16.69
C PRO A 421 -44.33 1.96 15.75
N GLY A 422 -44.34 0.71 16.23
CA GLY A 422 -44.84 -0.45 15.47
C GLY A 422 -43.82 -1.20 14.60
N THR A 423 -42.51 -0.93 14.70
CA THR A 423 -41.49 -1.75 14.04
C THR A 423 -41.38 -3.13 14.69
N ALA A 424 -41.60 -4.21 13.92
CA ALA A 424 -41.34 -5.57 14.38
C ALA A 424 -39.83 -5.82 14.52
N GLY A 425 -39.40 -6.21 15.72
CA GLY A 425 -38.01 -6.39 16.13
C GLY A 425 -37.64 -5.34 17.19
N ASP A 426 -37.25 -5.79 18.38
CA ASP A 426 -36.85 -4.90 19.47
C ASP A 426 -35.79 -3.92 18.97
N PRO A 427 -36.01 -2.60 19.04
CA PRO A 427 -34.97 -1.64 18.72
C PRO A 427 -33.81 -1.90 19.67
N VAL A 428 -32.62 -2.18 19.13
CA VAL A 428 -31.40 -2.29 19.95
C VAL A 428 -31.21 -0.93 20.61
N PRO A 429 -31.32 -0.82 21.95
CA PRO A 429 -31.17 0.46 22.62
C PRO A 429 -29.81 1.05 22.28
N SER A 430 -29.77 2.35 21.99
CA SER A 430 -28.50 3.05 21.84
C SER A 430 -27.66 2.81 23.10
N PRO A 431 -26.45 2.23 23.00
CA PRO A 431 -25.56 2.08 24.16
C PRO A 431 -25.09 3.43 24.73
N LEU A 432 -25.51 4.55 24.12
CA LEU A 432 -25.21 5.92 24.51
C LEU A 432 -26.46 6.71 24.95
N ALA A 433 -27.61 6.07 25.15
CA ALA A 433 -28.75 6.69 25.81
C ALA A 433 -28.39 6.95 27.28
N VAL A 434 -27.78 8.10 27.53
CA VAL A 434 -27.54 8.61 28.89
C VAL A 434 -28.92 8.86 29.50
N VAL A 435 -29.26 8.02 30.48
CA VAL A 435 -30.41 8.23 31.35
C VAL A 435 -30.15 9.51 32.16
N GLY A 436 -31.04 10.50 31.98
CA GLY A 436 -31.44 11.54 32.94
C GLY A 436 -30.35 12.25 33.73
#